data_AF-A0A0R3Q9R1-F1
#
_entry.id   AF-A0A0R3Q9R1-F1
#
_cell.length_a   1.000
_cell.length_b   1.000
_cell.length_c   1.000
_cell.angle_alpha   90.00
_cell.angle_beta   90.00
_cell.angle_gamma   90.00
#
_symmetry.space_group_name_H-M   'P 1'
#
loop_
_entity.id
_entity.type
_entity.pdbx_description
1 polymer ?
#
loop_
_entity_poly.entity_id
_entity_poly.type
_entity_poly.pdbx_seq_one_letter_code
_entity_poly.pdbx_strand_id
1 'polypeptide(L)'
;MECTQVDHVQPTHQYELISDVADKQMAIMETLVQDARLKHSELLETYKMVDAAQNRLSCSLTRAHQNVDDATQTLIRIIEDNRRQIIKDLDNAYGAKQLQLTVIDKKVQQMAEKLAQTIEFTSRLVKYAAPTEVMVFKQLLHTRLQVYFSFNPDSNNILQTTCELDFPPLNSNVARQQIISIMGLVRGASEWPQGTISSANAGMP
;
A
#
# COMPACT_ATOMS: atom_id res chain seq x y z
N MET A 1 -35.90 -52.79 -60.95
CA MET A 1 -37.12 -53.45 -60.44
C MET A 1 -36.87 -54.85 -59.88
N GLU A 2 -35.73 -55.50 -60.14
CA GLU A 2 -35.44 -56.83 -59.55
C GLU A 2 -35.31 -56.81 -58.02
N CYS A 3 -34.71 -55.76 -57.42
CA CYS A 3 -34.50 -55.72 -55.98
C CYS A 3 -35.80 -55.66 -55.15
N THR A 4 -36.87 -55.05 -55.69
CA THR A 4 -38.21 -55.02 -55.05
C THR A 4 -38.97 -56.35 -55.14
N GLN A 5 -38.50 -57.26 -56.00
CA GLN A 5 -39.12 -58.58 -56.20
C GLN A 5 -38.41 -59.69 -55.42
N VAL A 6 -37.12 -59.50 -55.08
CA VAL A 6 -36.29 -60.53 -54.42
C VAL A 6 -35.95 -60.16 -52.97
N ASP A 7 -35.48 -58.93 -52.72
CA ASP A 7 -34.93 -58.50 -51.42
C ASP A 7 -35.85 -57.55 -50.63
N HIS A 8 -36.78 -56.86 -51.30
CA HIS A 8 -37.70 -55.89 -50.69
C HIS A 8 -39.17 -56.21 -50.96
N VAL A 9 -39.61 -57.43 -50.62
CA VAL A 9 -41.00 -57.89 -50.79
C VAL A 9 -41.90 -57.32 -49.67
N GLN A 10 -43.06 -56.77 -50.03
CA GLN A 10 -44.07 -56.34 -49.05
C GLN A 10 -44.75 -57.55 -48.37
N PRO A 11 -45.07 -57.49 -47.07
CA PRO A 11 -45.04 -56.33 -46.17
C PRO A 11 -43.69 -56.11 -45.47
N THR A 12 -42.68 -56.93 -45.75
CA THR A 12 -41.39 -56.94 -45.06
C THR A 12 -40.62 -55.63 -45.23
N HIS A 13 -40.70 -55.01 -46.41
CA HIS A 13 -40.18 -53.67 -46.68
C HIS A 13 -41.25 -52.79 -47.35
N GLN A 14 -41.60 -51.66 -46.73
CA GLN A 14 -42.46 -50.63 -47.33
C GLN A 14 -41.67 -49.82 -48.36
N TYR A 15 -42.22 -49.67 -49.55
CA TYR A 15 -41.68 -48.85 -50.64
C TYR A 15 -42.82 -48.12 -51.35
N GLU A 16 -42.54 -46.91 -51.81
CA GLU A 16 -43.46 -46.02 -52.50
C GLU A 16 -42.88 -45.61 -53.87
N LEU A 17 -43.74 -45.20 -54.81
CA LEU A 17 -43.30 -44.71 -56.11
C LEU A 17 -42.55 -43.39 -55.95
N ILE A 18 -41.42 -43.24 -56.65
CA ILE A 18 -40.60 -42.02 -56.57
C ILE A 18 -41.38 -40.77 -56.96
N SER A 19 -42.36 -40.87 -57.86
CA SER A 19 -43.27 -39.78 -58.22
C SER A 19 -44.11 -39.28 -57.05
N ASP A 20 -44.40 -40.15 -56.08
CA ASP A 20 -45.32 -39.87 -54.99
C ASP A 20 -44.59 -39.33 -53.75
N VAL A 21 -43.29 -39.65 -53.62
CA VAL A 21 -42.44 -39.23 -52.49
C VAL A 21 -41.44 -38.13 -52.84
N ALA A 22 -41.08 -37.93 -54.11
CA ALA A 22 -40.03 -36.98 -54.51
C ALA A 22 -40.34 -35.55 -54.07
N ASP A 23 -41.54 -35.04 -54.35
CA ASP A 23 -41.92 -33.66 -53.98
C ASP A 23 -41.88 -33.44 -52.46
N LYS A 24 -42.32 -34.44 -51.69
CA LYS A 24 -42.28 -34.41 -50.22
C LYS A 24 -40.84 -34.41 -49.69
N GLN A 25 -39.97 -35.24 -50.26
CA GLN A 25 -38.55 -35.29 -49.85
C GLN A 25 -37.77 -34.04 -50.27
N MET A 26 -38.07 -33.49 -51.45
CA MET A 26 -37.51 -32.22 -51.91
C MET A 26 -37.90 -31.06 -50.98
N ALA A 27 -39.16 -30.97 -50.56
CA ALA A 27 -39.61 -29.96 -49.60
C ALA A 27 -38.95 -30.09 -48.22
N ILE A 28 -38.71 -31.32 -47.75
CA ILE A 28 -37.94 -31.58 -46.51
C ILE A 28 -36.50 -31.09 -46.67
N MET A 29 -35.85 -31.39 -47.79
CA MET A 29 -34.48 -30.92 -48.05
C MET A 29 -34.40 -29.39 -48.13
N GLU A 30 -35.37 -28.72 -48.74
CA GLU A 30 -35.43 -27.25 -48.77
C GLU A 30 -35.55 -26.66 -47.36
N THR A 31 -36.39 -27.27 -46.50
CA THR A 31 -36.54 -26.87 -45.10
C THR A 31 -35.23 -27.04 -44.32
N LEU A 32 -34.58 -28.20 -44.46
CA LEU A 32 -33.30 -28.46 -43.80
C LEU A 32 -32.20 -27.48 -44.24
N VAL A 33 -32.16 -27.13 -45.52
CA VAL A 33 -31.23 -26.12 -46.04
C VAL A 33 -31.54 -24.74 -45.47
N GLN A 34 -32.81 -24.38 -45.33
CA GLN A 34 -33.20 -23.11 -44.72
C GLN A 34 -32.82 -23.05 -43.22
N ASP A 35 -33.06 -24.13 -42.48
CA ASP A 35 -32.65 -24.25 -41.07
C ASP A 35 -31.12 -24.17 -40.92
N ALA A 36 -30.38 -24.82 -41.82
CA ALA A 36 -28.92 -24.74 -41.83
C ALA A 36 -28.43 -23.30 -42.11
N ARG A 37 -29.08 -22.55 -43.00
CA ARG A 37 -28.76 -21.14 -43.26
C ARG A 37 -29.03 -20.25 -42.04
N LEU A 38 -30.15 -20.48 -41.34
CA LEU A 38 -30.47 -19.77 -40.10
C LEU A 38 -29.43 -20.08 -39.02
N LYS A 39 -29.08 -21.35 -38.84
CA LYS A 39 -28.08 -21.76 -37.84
C LYS A 39 -26.69 -21.20 -38.14
N HIS A 40 -26.30 -21.19 -39.41
CA HIS A 40 -25.04 -20.56 -39.84
C HIS A 40 -25.02 -19.05 -39.50
N SER A 41 -26.12 -18.33 -39.72
CA SER A 41 -26.23 -16.91 -39.35
C SER A 41 -26.11 -16.69 -37.84
N GLU A 42 -26.74 -17.54 -37.03
CA GLU A 42 -26.65 -17.50 -35.57
C GLU A 42 -25.21 -17.73 -35.08
N LEU A 43 -24.49 -18.69 -35.69
CA LEU A 43 -23.10 -18.97 -35.36
C LEU A 43 -22.17 -17.79 -35.69
N LEU A 44 -22.40 -17.12 -36.83
CA LEU A 44 -21.64 -15.92 -37.20
C LEU A 44 -21.85 -14.79 -36.19
N GLU A 45 -23.08 -14.62 -35.70
CA GLU A 45 -23.36 -13.59 -34.69
C GLU A 45 -22.72 -13.95 -33.33
N THR A 46 -22.81 -15.22 -32.94
CA THR A 46 -22.13 -15.74 -31.75
C THR A 46 -20.63 -15.52 -31.82
N TYR A 47 -20.01 -15.74 -32.99
CA TYR A 47 -18.58 -15.50 -33.21
C TYR A 47 -18.20 -14.03 -32.93
N LYS A 48 -18.99 -13.08 -33.43
CA LYS A 48 -18.76 -11.64 -33.15
C LYS A 48 -18.92 -11.32 -31.67
N MET A 49 -19.91 -11.92 -31.00
CA MET A 49 -20.11 -11.72 -29.56
C MET A 49 -18.90 -12.23 -28.74
N VAL A 50 -18.32 -13.36 -29.13
CA VAL A 50 -17.11 -13.92 -28.52
C VAL A 50 -15.91 -13.00 -28.73
N ASP A 51 -15.67 -12.54 -29.97
CA ASP A 51 -14.58 -11.61 -30.28
C ASP A 51 -14.69 -10.30 -29.47
N ALA A 52 -15.90 -9.74 -29.41
CA ALA A 52 -16.18 -8.56 -28.59
C ALA A 52 -15.93 -8.83 -27.09
N ALA A 53 -16.27 -10.03 -26.57
CA ALA A 53 -16.00 -10.41 -25.19
C ALA A 53 -14.50 -10.57 -24.90
N GLN A 54 -13.75 -11.19 -25.82
CA GLN A 54 -12.30 -11.34 -25.71
C GLN A 54 -11.60 -9.97 -25.67
N ASN A 55 -12.00 -9.05 -26.56
CA ASN A 55 -11.47 -7.70 -26.57
C ASN A 55 -11.77 -6.94 -25.26
N ARG A 56 -13.00 -7.04 -24.74
CA ARG A 56 -13.34 -6.46 -23.43
C ARG A 56 -12.49 -7.04 -22.30
N LEU A 57 -12.29 -8.36 -22.27
CA LEU A 57 -11.48 -9.03 -21.24
C LEU A 57 -10.01 -8.58 -21.30
N SER A 58 -9.44 -8.52 -22.51
CA SER A 58 -8.07 -8.04 -22.73
C SER A 58 -7.89 -6.59 -22.26
N CYS A 59 -8.80 -5.68 -22.64
CA CYS A 59 -8.77 -4.30 -22.16
C CYS A 59 -8.93 -4.21 -20.64
N SER A 60 -9.79 -5.04 -20.05
CA SER A 60 -9.98 -5.09 -18.59
C SER A 60 -8.72 -5.56 -17.87
N LEU A 61 -8.02 -6.56 -18.41
CA LEU A 61 -6.77 -7.07 -17.85
C LEU A 61 -5.68 -6.01 -17.87
N THR A 62 -5.46 -5.36 -19.02
CA THR A 62 -4.48 -4.28 -19.15
C THR A 62 -4.78 -3.13 -18.18
N ARG A 63 -6.05 -2.76 -18.03
CA ARG A 63 -6.47 -1.74 -17.05
C ARG A 63 -6.22 -2.18 -15.61
N ALA A 64 -6.49 -3.44 -15.29
CA ALA A 64 -6.25 -3.96 -13.94
C ALA A 64 -4.75 -3.93 -13.60
N HIS A 65 -3.86 -4.30 -14.55
CA HIS A 65 -2.42 -4.16 -14.38
C HIS A 65 -2.01 -2.70 -14.11
N GLN A 66 -2.47 -1.77 -14.94
CA GLN A 66 -2.15 -0.35 -14.76
C GLN A 66 -2.60 0.17 -13.38
N ASN A 67 -3.81 -0.21 -12.94
CA ASN A 67 -4.33 0.20 -11.64
C ASN A 67 -3.47 -0.33 -10.47
N VAL A 68 -2.96 -1.56 -10.57
CA VAL A 68 -2.06 -2.15 -9.56
C VAL A 68 -0.74 -1.37 -9.50
N ASP A 69 -0.17 -1.03 -10.65
CA ASP A 69 1.08 -0.28 -10.74
C ASP A 69 0.91 1.15 -10.20
N ASP A 70 -0.16 1.85 -10.59
CA ASP A 70 -0.47 3.20 -10.12
C ASP A 70 -0.72 3.26 -8.61
N ALA A 71 -1.44 2.27 -8.06
CA ALA A 71 -1.68 2.16 -6.62
C ALA A 71 -0.36 1.94 -5.86
N THR A 72 0.49 1.03 -6.35
CA THR A 72 1.80 0.75 -5.76
C THR A 72 2.68 2.00 -5.76
N GLN A 73 2.77 2.69 -6.90
CA GLN A 73 3.57 3.89 -7.04
C GLN A 73 3.08 5.03 -6.14
N THR A 74 1.76 5.12 -5.93
CA THR A 74 1.15 6.08 -5.01
C THR A 74 1.51 5.77 -3.56
N LEU A 75 1.43 4.51 -3.13
CA LEU A 75 1.84 4.10 -1.78
C LEU A 75 3.31 4.41 -1.51
N ILE A 76 4.20 4.14 -2.47
CA ILE A 76 5.63 4.47 -2.35
C ILE A 76 5.82 5.98 -2.14
N ARG A 77 5.13 6.84 -2.91
CA ARG A 77 5.24 8.30 -2.73
C ARG A 77 4.79 8.74 -1.35
N ILE A 78 3.67 8.21 -0.86
CA ILE A 78 3.14 8.53 0.48
C ILE A 78 4.14 8.13 1.57
N ILE A 79 4.75 6.95 1.46
CA ILE A 79 5.76 6.46 2.41
C ILE A 79 6.99 7.37 2.40
N GLU A 80 7.48 7.75 1.22
CA GLU A 80 8.63 8.66 1.10
C GLU A 80 8.35 10.07 1.64
N ASP A 81 7.14 10.60 1.40
CA ASP A 81 6.72 11.89 1.97
C ASP A 81 6.67 11.83 3.50
N ASN A 82 6.08 10.77 4.05
CA ASN A 82 6.01 10.55 5.49
C ASN A 82 7.41 10.38 6.11
N ARG A 83 8.30 9.63 5.45
CA ARG A 83 9.70 9.46 5.85
C ARG A 83 10.41 10.81 5.93
N ARG A 84 10.28 11.66 4.90
CA ARG A 84 10.88 13.01 4.91
C ARG A 84 10.37 13.86 6.07
N GLN A 85 9.07 13.79 6.35
CA GLN A 85 8.45 14.52 7.45
C GLN A 85 8.96 14.04 8.82
N ILE A 86 9.02 12.72 9.05
CA ILE A 86 9.53 12.15 10.31
C ILE A 86 10.98 12.57 10.55
N ILE A 87 11.84 12.53 9.52
CA ILE A 87 13.24 12.96 9.64
C ILE A 87 13.33 14.43 10.06
N LYS A 88 12.53 15.29 9.42
CA LYS A 88 12.47 16.72 9.77
C LYS A 88 12.02 16.93 11.21
N ASP A 89 11.05 16.16 11.68
CA ASP A 89 10.56 16.25 13.05
C ASP A 89 11.60 15.76 14.07
N LEU A 90 12.38 14.73 13.74
CA LEU A 90 13.53 14.29 14.52
C LEU A 90 14.61 15.36 14.61
N ASP A 91 14.99 15.98 13.49
CA ASP A 91 15.99 17.05 13.45
C ASP A 91 15.54 18.27 14.27
N ASN A 92 14.26 18.63 14.20
CA ASN A 92 13.68 19.70 15.01
C ASN A 92 13.71 19.38 16.50
N ALA A 93 13.33 18.15 16.88
CA ALA A 93 13.37 17.69 18.27
C ALA A 93 14.80 17.68 18.82
N TYR A 94 15.76 17.22 18.01
CA TYR A 94 17.19 17.30 18.32
C TYR A 94 17.63 18.75 18.54
N GLY A 95 17.35 19.63 17.58
CA GLY A 95 17.73 21.04 17.64
C GLY A 95 17.19 21.76 18.88
N ALA A 96 15.94 21.46 19.26
CA ALA A 96 15.33 22.01 20.47
C ALA A 96 16.04 21.53 21.75
N LYS A 97 16.33 20.23 21.88
CA LYS A 97 17.09 19.68 23.01
C LYS A 97 18.51 20.24 23.06
N GLN A 98 19.20 20.29 21.92
CA GLN A 98 20.56 20.81 21.82
C GLN A 98 20.64 22.29 22.23
N LEU A 99 19.64 23.10 21.83
CA LEU A 99 19.56 24.51 22.23
C LEU A 99 19.40 24.64 23.75
N GLN A 100 18.53 23.84 24.37
CA GLN A 100 18.35 23.84 25.82
C GLN A 100 19.64 23.47 26.56
N LEU A 101 20.32 22.41 26.12
CA LEU A 101 21.61 22.01 26.67
C LEU A 101 22.65 23.12 26.53
N THR A 102 22.72 23.77 25.36
CA THR A 102 23.64 24.89 25.10
C THR A 102 23.37 26.07 26.02
N VAL A 103 22.09 26.37 26.33
CA VAL A 103 21.73 27.44 27.26
C VAL A 103 22.16 27.10 28.69
N ILE A 104 21.97 25.86 29.12
CA ILE A 104 22.41 25.39 30.44
C ILE A 104 23.94 25.46 30.53
N ASP A 105 24.65 24.93 29.53
CA ASP A 105 26.11 24.94 29.45
C ASP A 105 26.68 26.37 29.57
N LYS A 106 26.16 27.32 28.77
CA LYS A 106 26.56 28.73 28.85
C LYS A 106 26.32 29.35 30.22
N LYS A 107 25.18 29.04 30.87
CA LYS A 107 24.87 29.54 32.22
C LYS A 107 25.83 28.97 33.26
N VAL A 108 26.13 27.68 33.18
CA VAL A 108 27.09 27.00 34.07
C VAL A 108 28.48 27.59 33.90
N GLN A 109 28.95 27.74 32.66
CA GLN A 109 30.28 28.27 32.38
C GLN A 109 30.43 29.71 32.89
N GLN A 110 29.48 30.60 32.56
CA GLN A 110 29.53 31.99 33.01
C GLN A 110 29.53 32.08 34.54
N MET A 111 28.78 31.20 35.20
CA MET A 111 28.69 31.16 36.64
C MET A 111 29.99 30.65 37.29
N ALA A 112 30.57 29.59 36.72
CA ALA A 112 31.84 29.03 37.16
C ALA A 112 32.98 30.05 37.05
N GLU A 113 33.06 30.80 35.95
CA GLU A 113 34.06 31.85 35.75
C GLU A 113 33.93 32.97 36.79
N LYS A 114 32.71 33.47 37.03
CA LYS A 114 32.46 34.51 38.04
C LYS A 114 32.75 34.04 39.46
N LEU A 115 32.42 32.79 39.77
CA LEU A 115 32.73 32.18 41.06
C LEU A 115 34.25 32.06 41.23
N ALA A 116 34.98 31.56 40.23
CA ALA A 116 36.43 31.44 40.26
C ALA A 116 37.12 32.80 40.51
N GLN A 117 36.71 33.85 39.79
CA GLN A 117 37.22 35.21 40.02
C GLN A 117 36.91 35.72 41.44
N THR A 118 35.73 35.42 41.96
CA THR A 118 35.34 35.82 43.32
C THR A 118 36.17 35.07 44.37
N ILE A 119 36.45 33.79 44.15
CA ILE A 119 37.33 32.98 45.01
C ILE A 119 38.75 33.55 44.99
N GLU A 120 39.31 33.84 43.81
CA GLU A 120 40.65 34.40 43.68
C GLU A 120 40.76 35.76 44.37
N PHE A 121 39.82 36.67 44.11
CA PHE A 121 39.78 37.99 44.74
C PHE A 121 39.67 37.88 46.26
N THR A 122 38.73 37.07 46.76
CA THR A 122 38.52 36.90 48.21
C THR A 122 39.76 36.31 48.88
N SER A 123 40.40 35.33 48.23
CA SER A 123 41.63 34.72 48.73
C SER A 123 42.78 35.72 48.82
N ARG A 124 42.95 36.57 47.81
CA ARG A 124 43.97 37.64 47.82
C ARG A 124 43.66 38.70 48.87
N LEU A 125 42.40 39.13 48.97
CA LEU A 125 41.95 40.13 49.94
C LEU A 125 42.26 39.68 51.37
N VAL A 126 41.89 38.44 51.72
CA VAL A 126 42.15 37.87 53.05
C VAL A 126 43.64 37.69 53.33
N LYS A 127 44.45 37.36 52.31
CA LYS A 127 45.88 37.09 52.46
C LYS A 127 46.73 38.35 52.60
N TYR A 128 46.36 39.45 51.95
CA TYR A 128 47.23 40.61 51.77
C TYR A 128 46.70 41.93 52.36
N ALA A 129 45.41 42.04 52.71
CA ALA A 129 44.84 43.27 53.27
C ALA A 129 44.75 43.25 54.79
N ALA A 130 44.61 44.44 55.41
CA ALA A 130 44.44 44.53 56.85
C ALA A 130 43.05 44.01 57.29
N PRO A 131 42.89 43.42 58.48
CA PRO A 131 41.61 42.86 58.93
C PRO A 131 40.44 43.84 58.88
N THR A 132 40.67 45.12 59.19
CA THR A 132 39.66 46.18 59.10
C THR A 132 39.20 46.44 57.67
N GLU A 133 40.10 46.42 56.69
CA GLU A 133 39.79 46.56 55.26
C GLU A 133 38.99 45.37 54.74
N VAL A 134 39.36 44.14 55.14
CA VAL A 134 38.60 42.92 54.80
C VAL A 134 37.17 43.00 55.31
N MET A 135 36.96 43.53 56.53
CA MET A 135 35.63 43.65 57.13
C MET A 135 34.70 44.59 56.35
N VAL A 136 35.21 45.61 55.66
CA VAL A 136 34.40 46.52 54.82
C VAL A 136 33.75 45.76 53.66
N PHE A 137 34.43 44.75 53.10
CA PHE A 137 33.92 43.95 51.97
C PHE A 137 33.09 42.73 52.40
N LYS A 138 33.05 42.39 53.70
CA LYS A 138 32.42 41.17 54.23
C LYS A 138 30.98 41.01 53.75
N GLN A 139 30.15 42.05 53.91
CA GLN A 139 28.72 41.96 53.55
C GLN A 139 28.52 41.79 52.03
N LEU A 140 29.33 42.47 51.23
CA LEU A 140 29.28 42.39 49.78
C LEU A 140 29.65 40.98 49.29
N LEU A 141 30.75 40.43 49.80
CA LEU A 141 31.19 39.07 49.45
C LEU A 141 30.20 38.01 49.93
N HIS A 142 29.68 38.14 51.14
CA HIS A 142 28.67 37.24 51.68
C HIS A 142 27.43 37.18 50.78
N THR A 143 26.90 38.35 50.41
CA THR A 143 25.73 38.45 49.52
C THR A 143 26.00 37.83 48.15
N ARG A 144 27.17 38.10 47.53
CA ARG A 144 27.52 37.51 46.23
C ARG A 144 27.69 35.99 46.30
N LEU A 145 28.39 35.47 47.31
CA LEU A 145 28.60 34.03 47.46
C LEU A 145 27.29 33.29 47.72
N GLN A 146 26.36 33.90 48.48
CA GLN A 146 25.04 33.32 48.72
C GLN A 146 24.25 33.13 47.41
N VAL A 147 24.30 34.10 46.49
CA VAL A 147 23.71 33.95 45.14
C VAL A 147 24.30 32.74 44.43
N TYR A 148 25.62 32.54 44.54
CA TYR A 148 26.29 31.41 43.91
C TYR A 148 25.92 30.06 44.50
N PHE A 149 25.78 29.97 45.82
CA PHE A 149 25.34 28.74 46.49
C PHE A 149 23.88 28.39 46.18
N SER A 150 23.04 29.39 45.90
CA SER A 150 21.64 29.18 45.53
C SER A 150 21.42 28.93 44.03
N PHE A 151 22.46 29.01 43.21
CA PHE A 151 22.33 28.89 41.76
C PHE A 151 22.03 27.45 41.33
N ASN A 152 20.91 27.28 40.63
CA ASN A 152 20.54 26.03 39.97
C ASN A 152 20.45 26.25 38.45
N PRO A 153 21.45 25.80 37.67
CA PRO A 153 21.49 25.99 36.22
C PRO A 153 20.39 25.19 35.48
N ASP A 154 19.89 24.12 36.10
CA ASP A 154 18.87 23.23 35.55
C ASP A 154 17.55 23.32 36.35
N SER A 155 16.97 24.52 36.36
CA SER A 155 15.73 24.80 37.11
C SER A 155 14.53 23.96 36.62
N ASN A 156 14.59 23.49 35.37
CA ASN A 156 13.54 22.69 34.74
C ASN A 156 13.84 21.18 34.74
N ASN A 157 14.94 20.78 35.39
CA ASN A 157 15.33 19.38 35.50
C ASN A 157 15.53 18.65 34.17
N ILE A 158 15.95 19.40 33.15
CA ILE A 158 16.17 18.95 31.77
C ILE A 158 17.27 17.87 31.75
N LEU A 159 18.30 17.99 32.59
CA LEU A 159 19.39 17.02 32.67
C LEU A 159 18.97 15.70 33.33
N GLN A 160 17.89 15.67 34.11
CA GLN A 160 17.31 14.43 34.65
C GLN A 160 16.27 13.80 33.73
N THR A 161 15.87 14.49 32.66
CA THR A 161 14.95 13.94 31.66
C THR A 161 15.73 13.12 30.65
N THR A 162 15.18 11.99 30.19
CA THR A 162 15.83 11.14 29.19
C THR A 162 16.14 11.95 27.93
N CYS A 163 17.42 12.20 27.67
CA CYS A 163 17.89 12.98 26.52
C CYS A 163 18.03 12.09 25.28
N GLU A 164 17.00 11.29 25.00
CA GLU A 164 16.99 10.34 23.90
C GLU A 164 15.99 10.77 22.83
N LEU A 165 16.33 10.45 21.58
CA LEU A 165 15.43 10.52 20.43
C LEU A 165 15.18 9.08 20.04
N ASP A 166 13.91 8.67 20.05
CA ASP A 166 13.52 7.31 19.67
C ASP A 166 12.56 7.33 18.49
N PHE A 167 12.76 6.40 17.58
CA PHE A 167 11.82 6.07 16.51
C PHE A 167 11.53 4.57 16.62
N PRO A 168 10.32 4.18 17.06
CA PRO A 168 10.04 2.79 17.37
C PRO A 168 10.16 1.91 16.12
N PRO A 169 10.59 0.65 16.27
CA PRO A 169 10.74 -0.25 15.15
C PRO A 169 9.39 -0.54 14.47
N LEU A 170 9.40 -0.64 13.15
CA LEU A 170 8.22 -0.98 12.37
C LEU A 170 7.73 -2.40 12.70
N ASN A 171 6.45 -2.54 12.99
CA ASN A 171 5.81 -3.86 13.09
C ASN A 171 5.42 -4.37 11.69
N SER A 172 6.29 -5.20 11.11
CA SER A 172 6.13 -5.74 9.74
C SER A 172 4.84 -6.53 9.53
N ASN A 173 4.31 -7.20 10.57
CA ASN A 173 3.07 -7.97 10.46
C ASN A 173 1.86 -7.06 10.29
N VAL A 174 1.78 -6.00 11.12
CA VAL A 174 0.71 -5.00 11.04
C VAL A 174 0.81 -4.24 9.72
N ALA A 175 2.02 -3.81 9.33
CA ALA A 175 2.25 -3.10 8.07
C ALA A 175 1.79 -3.95 6.87
N ARG A 176 2.16 -5.24 6.83
CA ARG A 176 1.74 -6.17 5.77
C ARG A 176 0.21 -6.29 5.69
N GLN A 177 -0.47 -6.46 6.82
CA GLN A 177 -1.93 -6.57 6.85
C GLN A 177 -2.61 -5.31 6.31
N GLN A 178 -2.12 -4.13 6.68
CA GLN A 178 -2.64 -2.86 6.18
C GLN A 178 -2.42 -2.72 4.67
N ILE A 179 -1.23 -3.05 4.17
CA ILE A 179 -0.93 -3.00 2.72
C ILE A 179 -1.85 -3.95 1.94
N ILE A 180 -2.05 -5.18 2.43
CA ILE A 180 -2.98 -6.14 1.79
C ILE A 180 -4.41 -5.57 1.79
N SER A 181 -4.84 -4.96 2.89
CA SER A 181 -6.16 -4.35 2.97
C SER A 181 -6.35 -3.20 1.97
N ILE A 182 -5.31 -2.41 1.72
CA ILE A 182 -5.36 -1.26 0.81
C ILE A 182 -5.30 -1.72 -0.65
N MET A 183 -4.41 -2.65 -0.98
CA MET A 183 -4.25 -3.18 -2.34
C MET A 183 -5.41 -4.08 -2.76
N GLY A 184 -6.08 -4.71 -1.80
CA GLY A 184 -7.22 -5.59 -2.03
C GLY A 184 -6.84 -6.92 -2.66
N LEU A 185 -7.87 -7.67 -3.08
CA LEU A 185 -7.75 -8.96 -3.77
C LEU A 185 -8.36 -8.85 -5.17
N VAL A 186 -7.81 -9.62 -6.11
CA VAL A 186 -8.34 -9.74 -7.48
C VAL A 186 -9.78 -10.28 -7.41
N ARG A 187 -10.72 -9.56 -8.02
CA ARG A 187 -12.14 -9.96 -8.15
C ARG A 187 -12.39 -10.49 -9.57
N GLY A 188 -13.24 -11.50 -9.71
CA GLY A 188 -13.69 -12.02 -11.02
C GLY A 188 -13.37 -13.49 -11.33
N ALA A 189 -12.70 -14.22 -10.43
CA ALA A 189 -12.34 -15.62 -10.68
C ALA A 189 -13.52 -16.63 -10.63
N SER A 190 -14.68 -16.23 -10.10
CA SER A 190 -15.78 -17.16 -9.76
C SER A 190 -17.10 -16.91 -10.52
N GLU A 191 -17.11 -15.98 -11.47
CA GLU A 191 -18.38 -15.50 -12.07
C GLU A 191 -18.77 -16.19 -13.38
N TRP A 192 -17.94 -17.07 -13.94
CA TRP A 192 -18.40 -17.92 -15.04
C TRP A 192 -19.18 -19.10 -14.49
N PRO A 193 -20.49 -19.25 -14.84
CA PRO A 193 -21.12 -20.53 -14.65
C PRO A 193 -20.27 -21.54 -15.41
N GLN A 194 -19.77 -22.56 -14.73
CA GLN A 194 -19.21 -23.75 -15.38
C GLN A 194 -20.34 -24.38 -16.18
N GLY A 195 -20.59 -23.84 -17.37
CA GLY A 195 -21.50 -24.40 -18.34
C GLY A 195 -20.95 -25.75 -18.69
N THR A 196 -21.70 -26.80 -18.35
CA THR A 196 -21.50 -28.15 -18.86
C THR A 196 -21.26 -28.08 -20.36
N ILE A 197 -20.02 -28.26 -20.78
CA ILE A 197 -19.69 -28.59 -22.16
C ILE A 197 -20.19 -30.02 -22.33
N SER A 198 -21.49 -30.18 -22.54
CA SER A 198 -22.04 -31.42 -23.08
C SER A 198 -21.62 -31.47 -24.53
N SER A 199 -20.47 -32.09 -24.78
CA SER A 199 -20.09 -32.61 -26.08
C SER A 199 -21.09 -33.71 -26.48
N ALA A 200 -22.29 -33.31 -26.88
CA ALA A 200 -23.25 -34.19 -27.50
C ALA A 200 -22.86 -34.35 -28.97
N ASN A 201 -22.25 -35.50 -29.26
CA ASN A 201 -22.12 -36.13 -30.57
C ASN A 201 -21.96 -35.20 -31.78
N ALA A 202 -20.71 -34.79 -32.05
CA ALA A 202 -20.26 -34.71 -33.44
C ALA A 202 -19.96 -36.14 -33.93
N GLY A 203 -20.99 -36.98 -33.97
CA GLY A 203 -20.96 -38.29 -34.61
C GLY A 203 -21.30 -38.09 -36.08
N MET A 204 -20.28 -38.10 -36.94
CA MET A 204 -20.48 -38.37 -38.36
C MET A 204 -20.56 -39.89 -38.55
N PRO A 205 -21.62 -40.43 -39.18
CA PRO A 205 -21.45 -41.53 -40.12
C PRO A 205 -20.89 -41.04 -41.47
#